data_AF-A0A178GS30-F1
#
_entry.id   AF-A0A178GS30-F1
#
_cell.length_a   1.000
_cell.length_b   1.000
_cell.length_c   1.000
_cell.angle_alpha   90.00
_cell.angle_beta   90.00
_cell.angle_gamma   90.00
#
_symmetry.space_group_name_H-M   'P 1'
#
loop_
_entity.id
_entity.type
_entity.pdbx_description
1 polymer ?
#
loop_
_entity_poly.entity_id
_entity_poly.type
_entity_poly.pdbx_seq_one_letter_code
_entity_poly.pdbx_strand_id
1 'polypeptide(L)'
;MDFLNSHPDFFEDNAHYVISEYNKDNPDLIDRSAYVVERDEYENLVFKNLYTYICSDGNVHKDIMLNPKSLQIEERIENSRIKKCYTNNYKIDNGTLSEDKKEVTFNITPSEWNDSREFNVISITKM
;
A
#
# COMPACT_ATOMS: atom_id res chain seq x y z
N MET A 1 -20.92 2.50 1.19
CA MET A 1 -20.68 1.35 0.31
C MET A 1 -19.23 0.96 0.49
N ASP A 2 -18.96 -0.33 0.65
CA ASP A 2 -17.61 -0.88 0.75
C ASP A 2 -17.04 -1.05 -0.66
N PHE A 3 -16.00 -0.28 -1.02
CA PHE A 3 -15.44 -0.29 -2.37
C PHE A 3 -14.95 -1.67 -2.79
N LEU A 4 -14.28 -2.39 -1.87
CA LEU A 4 -13.64 -3.67 -2.15
C LEU A 4 -14.68 -4.74 -2.46
N ASN A 5 -15.84 -4.67 -1.80
CA ASN A 5 -16.98 -5.53 -2.12
C ASN A 5 -17.75 -5.10 -3.38
N SER A 6 -17.68 -3.83 -3.77
CA SER A 6 -18.42 -3.30 -4.93
C SER A 6 -17.63 -3.37 -6.25
N HIS A 7 -16.31 -3.48 -6.18
CA HIS A 7 -15.40 -3.52 -7.34
C HIS A 7 -14.38 -4.66 -7.21
N PRO A 8 -14.82 -5.93 -7.15
CA PRO A 8 -13.92 -7.07 -6.99
C PRO A 8 -12.88 -7.18 -8.12
N ASP A 9 -13.22 -6.68 -9.30
CA ASP A 9 -12.38 -6.71 -10.51
C ASP A 9 -11.38 -5.54 -10.60
N PHE A 10 -11.31 -4.67 -9.58
CA PHE A 10 -10.31 -3.61 -9.58
C PHE A 10 -8.89 -4.18 -9.41
N PHE A 11 -8.72 -5.23 -8.62
CA PHE A 11 -7.42 -5.86 -8.39
C PHE A 11 -7.30 -7.17 -9.16
N GLU A 12 -6.50 -7.17 -10.21
CA GLU A 12 -6.30 -8.30 -11.12
C GLU A 12 -4.97 -9.01 -10.78
N ASP A 13 -4.98 -10.34 -10.62
CA ASP A 13 -3.77 -11.07 -10.26
C ASP A 13 -2.65 -10.88 -11.30
N ASN A 14 -1.44 -10.62 -10.81
CA ASN A 14 -0.24 -10.30 -11.58
C ASN A 14 -0.30 -8.98 -12.38
N ALA A 15 -1.32 -8.14 -12.17
CA ALA A 15 -1.37 -6.82 -12.78
C ALA A 15 -0.46 -5.82 -12.05
N HIS A 16 -0.09 -4.76 -12.78
CA HIS A 16 0.84 -3.73 -12.32
C HIS A 16 0.06 -2.51 -11.81
N TYR A 17 0.50 -2.00 -10.67
CA TYR A 17 -0.08 -0.82 -10.03
C TYR A 17 1.01 0.15 -9.61
N VAL A 18 0.70 1.45 -9.64
CA VAL A 18 1.48 2.46 -8.92
C VAL A 18 0.79 2.68 -7.58
N ILE A 19 1.55 2.57 -6.50
CA ILE A 19 1.10 3.01 -5.17
C ILE A 19 1.79 4.32 -4.85
N SER A 20 0.98 5.32 -4.51
CA SER A 20 1.42 6.64 -4.04
C SER A 20 1.05 6.84 -2.58
N GLU A 21 2.01 7.23 -1.76
CA GLU A 21 1.83 7.50 -0.34
C GLU A 21 2.16 8.96 -0.07
N TYR A 22 1.21 9.69 0.51
CA TYR A 22 1.35 11.12 0.73
C TYR A 22 0.51 11.63 1.89
N ASN A 23 0.87 12.82 2.36
CA ASN A 23 0.07 13.56 3.32
C ASN A 23 -0.87 14.51 2.58
N LYS A 24 -2.18 14.39 2.81
CA LYS A 24 -3.18 15.29 2.21
C LYS A 24 -2.95 16.77 2.57
N ASP A 25 -2.40 17.03 3.75
CA ASP A 25 -2.11 18.38 4.24
C ASP A 25 -0.77 18.91 3.73
N ASN A 26 0.07 18.04 3.15
CA ASN A 26 1.35 18.40 2.54
C ASN A 26 1.63 17.50 1.32
N PRO A 27 1.03 17.79 0.15
CA PRO A 27 1.12 16.95 -1.03
C PRO A 27 2.48 17.03 -1.74
N ASP A 28 3.45 17.82 -1.24
CA ASP A 28 4.77 17.96 -1.87
C ASP A 28 5.68 16.75 -1.61
N LEU A 29 5.34 15.92 -0.62
CA LEU A 29 6.04 14.68 -0.29
C LEU A 29 5.16 13.49 -0.71
N ILE A 30 5.40 12.99 -1.92
CA ILE A 30 4.74 11.80 -2.44
C ILE A 30 5.82 10.74 -2.70
N ASP A 31 5.78 9.64 -1.94
CA ASP A 31 6.52 8.44 -2.31
C ASP A 31 5.68 7.66 -3.33
N ARG A 32 6.31 7.21 -4.41
CA ARG A 32 5.66 6.48 -5.49
C ARG A 32 6.49 5.27 -5.86
N SER A 33 5.84 4.12 -5.89
CA SER A 33 6.48 2.87 -6.28
C SER A 33 5.57 2.02 -7.16
N ALA A 34 6.21 1.23 -8.02
CA ALA A 34 5.52 0.25 -8.86
C ALA A 34 5.46 -1.09 -8.14
N TYR A 35 4.29 -1.72 -8.17
CA TYR A 35 4.02 -2.99 -7.54
C TYR A 35 3.36 -3.96 -8.51
N VAL A 36 3.59 -5.25 -8.30
CA VAL A 36 2.76 -6.32 -8.86
C VAL A 36 1.87 -6.85 -7.75
N VAL A 37 0.58 -7.03 -8.06
CA VAL A 37 -0.37 -7.57 -7.08
C VAL A 37 -0.53 -9.08 -7.26
N GLU A 38 -0.63 -9.79 -6.14
CA GLU A 38 -1.00 -11.20 -6.08
C GLU A 38 -2.01 -11.39 -4.94
N ARG A 39 -2.82 -12.45 -5.00
CA ARG A 39 -3.64 -12.89 -3.87
C ARG A 39 -2.93 -13.99 -3.08
N ASP A 40 -2.92 -13.88 -1.76
CA ASP A 40 -2.44 -14.95 -0.88
C ASP A 40 -3.53 -16.01 -0.59
N GLU A 41 -3.17 -17.04 0.19
CA GLU A 41 -4.08 -18.14 0.57
C GLU A 41 -5.30 -17.70 1.41
N TYR A 42 -5.28 -16.47 1.94
CA TYR A 42 -6.35 -15.87 2.73
C TYR A 42 -7.16 -14.82 1.94
N GLU A 43 -6.91 -14.70 0.64
CA GLU A 43 -7.48 -13.69 -0.26
C GLU A 43 -7.06 -12.25 0.09
N ASN A 44 -5.91 -12.06 0.74
CA ASN A 44 -5.32 -10.73 0.88
C ASN A 44 -4.65 -10.32 -0.42
N LEU A 45 -4.71 -9.03 -0.75
CA LEU A 45 -4.02 -8.44 -1.89
C LEU A 45 -2.61 -8.06 -1.46
N VAL A 46 -1.61 -8.78 -1.97
CA VAL A 46 -0.19 -8.55 -1.69
C VAL A 46 0.43 -7.81 -2.85
N PHE A 47 0.76 -6.55 -2.62
CA PHE A 47 1.51 -5.69 -3.53
C PHE A 47 3.01 -5.86 -3.24
N LYS A 48 3.71 -6.52 -4.15
CA LYS A 48 5.17 -6.70 -4.09
C LYS A 48 5.86 -5.60 -4.86
N ASN A 49 6.77 -4.88 -4.21
CA ASN A 49 7.48 -3.79 -4.88
C ASN A 49 8.41 -4.35 -5.95
N LEU A 50 8.36 -3.77 -7.15
CA LEU A 50 9.21 -4.19 -8.26
C LEU A 50 10.67 -3.75 -8.10
N TYR A 51 10.93 -2.82 -7.20
CA TYR A 51 12.22 -2.21 -6.98
C TYR A 51 12.68 -2.37 -5.52
N THR A 52 13.99 -2.49 -5.36
CA THR A 52 14.62 -2.41 -4.04
C THR A 52 15.23 -1.02 -3.91
N TYR A 53 14.85 -0.29 -2.86
CA TYR A 53 15.46 1.00 -2.57
C TYR A 53 16.88 0.76 -2.06
N ILE A 54 17.89 1.25 -2.78
CA ILE A 54 19.29 1.14 -2.37
C ILE A 54 19.63 2.41 -1.57
N CYS A 55 19.76 2.30 -0.25
CA CYS A 55 20.19 3.40 0.61
C CYS A 55 21.59 3.13 1.19
N SER A 56 22.24 4.18 1.73
CA SER A 56 23.53 4.02 2.42
C SER A 56 23.46 2.96 3.52
N ASP A 57 22.28 2.80 4.13
CA ASP A 57 22.03 1.91 5.25
C ASP A 57 21.48 0.54 4.81
N GLY A 58 21.62 0.18 3.54
CA GLY A 58 21.30 -1.15 3.02
C GLY A 58 20.26 -1.14 1.90
N ASN A 59 19.99 -2.33 1.38
CA ASN A 59 18.86 -2.54 0.48
C ASN A 59 17.58 -2.62 1.32
N VAL A 60 16.60 -1.81 0.95
CA VAL A 60 15.27 -1.75 1.56
C VAL A 60 14.25 -2.30 0.57
N HIS A 61 13.54 -3.34 1.00
CA HIS A 61 12.38 -3.88 0.29
C HIS A 61 11.12 -3.52 1.06
N LYS A 62 10.05 -3.23 0.32
CA LYS A 62 8.77 -2.80 0.88
C LYS A 62 7.65 -3.58 0.22
N ASP A 63 6.83 -4.25 1.00
CA ASP A 63 5.60 -4.89 0.53
C ASP A 63 4.40 -4.25 1.22
N ILE A 64 3.28 -4.20 0.51
CA ILE A 64 2.00 -3.70 1.04
C ILE A 64 0.99 -4.83 0.94
N MET A 65 0.35 -5.20 2.05
CA MET A 65 -0.71 -6.19 2.09
C MET A 65 -2.02 -5.51 2.47
N LEU A 66 -3.00 -5.57 1.58
CA LEU A 66 -4.36 -5.07 1.80
C LEU A 66 -5.29 -6.24 2.10
N ASN A 67 -5.90 -6.23 3.28
CA ASN A 67 -6.96 -7.16 3.64
C ASN A 67 -8.32 -6.52 3.33
N PRO A 68 -9.03 -6.98 2.28
CA PRO A 68 -10.28 -6.36 1.88
C PRO A 68 -11.44 -6.63 2.83
N LYS A 69 -11.36 -7.66 3.67
CA LYS A 69 -12.43 -8.02 4.63
C LYS A 69 -12.33 -7.21 5.92
N SER A 70 -11.12 -6.94 6.40
CA SER A 70 -10.90 -6.19 7.64
C SER A 70 -10.66 -4.69 7.44
N LEU A 71 -10.57 -4.22 6.19
CA LEU A 71 -10.22 -2.84 5.85
C LEU A 71 -8.92 -2.43 6.55
N GLN A 72 -7.88 -3.25 6.37
CA GLN A 72 -6.56 -3.02 6.93
C GLN A 72 -5.49 -3.13 5.86
N ILE A 73 -4.47 -2.28 6.00
CA ILE A 73 -3.24 -2.35 5.26
C ILE A 73 -2.10 -2.64 6.23
N GLU A 74 -1.26 -3.60 5.87
CA GLU A 74 0.00 -3.90 6.52
C GLU A 74 1.14 -3.57 5.56
N GLU A 75 2.05 -2.70 6.00
CA GLU A 75 3.28 -2.37 5.28
C GLU A 75 4.44 -3.13 5.91
N ARG A 76 5.14 -3.95 5.13
CA ARG A 76 6.33 -4.69 5.57
C ARG A 76 7.56 -4.07 4.95
N ILE A 77 8.49 -3.61 5.78
CA ILE A 77 9.75 -3.01 5.34
C ILE A 77 10.90 -3.86 5.84
N GLU A 78 11.67 -4.44 4.92
CA GLU A 78 12.88 -5.20 5.23
C GLU A 78 14.13 -4.38 4.91
N ASN A 79 15.01 -4.19 5.90
CA ASN A 79 16.34 -3.65 5.69
C ASN A 79 17.42 -4.72 5.91
N SER A 80 18.05 -5.11 4.80
CA SER A 80 19.06 -6.16 4.72
C SER A 80 20.33 -5.92 5.55
N ARG A 81 20.80 -4.67 5.67
CA ARG A 81 22.08 -4.36 6.34
C ARG A 81 21.95 -4.48 7.85
N ILE A 82 20.85 -3.98 8.41
CA ILE A 82 20.58 -4.03 9.86
C ILE A 82 19.83 -5.30 10.27
N LYS A 83 19.44 -6.15 9.30
CA LYS A 83 18.66 -7.38 9.51
C LYS A 83 17.40 -7.12 10.33
N LYS A 84 16.68 -6.03 10.02
CA LYS A 84 15.42 -5.68 10.68
C LYS A 84 14.29 -5.69 9.69
N CYS A 85 13.17 -6.25 10.15
CA CYS A 85 11.89 -6.14 9.49
C CYS A 85 11.00 -5.27 10.37
N TYR A 86 10.37 -4.28 9.75
CA TYR A 86 9.41 -3.40 10.37
C TYR A 86 8.04 -3.69 9.76
N THR A 87 7.02 -3.58 10.59
CA THR A 87 5.64 -3.76 10.16
C THR A 87 4.83 -2.58 10.66
N ASN A 88 4.26 -1.82 9.73
CA ASN A 88 3.29 -0.78 10.07
C ASN A 88 1.89 -1.26 9.71
N ASN A 89 0.93 -1.03 10.60
CA ASN A 89 -0.45 -1.45 10.41
C ASN A 89 -1.36 -0.23 10.35
N TYR A 90 -2.28 -0.24 9.40
CA TYR A 90 -3.18 0.87 9.14
C TYR A 90 -4.61 0.36 8.97
N LYS A 91 -5.55 1.05 9.59
CA LYS A 91 -6.97 0.93 9.20
C LYS A 91 -7.21 1.85 8.02
N ILE A 92 -8.00 1.40 7.06
CA ILE A 92 -8.42 2.22 5.93
C ILE A 92 -9.92 2.52 6.00
N ASP A 93 -10.32 3.60 5.35
CA ASP A 93 -11.72 3.85 5.05
C ASP A 93 -12.23 2.94 3.91
N ASN A 94 -13.46 3.17 3.47
CA ASN A 94 -14.07 2.40 2.39
C ASN A 94 -13.46 2.66 1.01
N GLY A 95 -12.46 3.54 0.87
CA GLY A 95 -11.90 3.93 -0.41
C GLY A 95 -12.79 4.83 -1.27
N THR A 96 -12.16 5.63 -2.12
CA THR A 96 -12.82 6.46 -3.14
C THR A 96 -12.25 6.10 -4.51
N LEU A 97 -13.12 5.71 -5.45
CA LEU A 97 -12.75 5.43 -6.83
C LEU A 97 -12.79 6.71 -7.67
N SER A 98 -11.76 6.93 -8.49
CA SER A 98 -11.73 8.01 -9.48
C SER A 98 -12.82 7.86 -10.55
N GLU A 99 -13.20 8.96 -11.20
CA GLU A 99 -14.23 8.96 -12.25
C GLU A 99 -13.88 8.05 -13.45
N ASP A 100 -12.59 7.99 -13.80
CA ASP A 100 -12.07 7.12 -14.86
C ASP A 100 -11.87 5.67 -14.43
N LYS A 101 -12.15 5.35 -13.16
CA LYS A 101 -12.02 4.03 -12.54
C LYS A 101 -10.62 3.43 -12.56
N LYS A 102 -9.58 4.27 -12.70
CA LYS A 102 -8.19 3.84 -12.72
C LYS A 102 -7.47 3.98 -11.38
N GLU A 103 -8.01 4.77 -10.45
CA GLU A 103 -7.37 5.07 -9.18
C GLU A 103 -8.35 4.85 -8.02
N VAL A 104 -7.90 4.15 -6.99
CA VAL A 104 -8.58 4.11 -5.70
C VAL A 104 -7.73 4.78 -4.64
N THR A 105 -8.35 5.65 -3.85
CA THR A 105 -7.70 6.38 -2.77
C THR A 105 -8.28 5.95 -1.42
N PHE A 106 -7.42 5.62 -0.47
CA PHE A 106 -7.76 5.28 0.90
C PHE A 106 -7.20 6.32 1.87
N ASN A 107 -8.03 6.81 2.77
CA ASN A 107 -7.53 7.51 3.95
C ASN A 107 -7.12 6.47 5.00
N ILE A 108 -5.93 6.63 5.56
CA ILE A 108 -5.39 5.65 6.51
C ILE A 108 -5.30 6.22 7.92
N THR A 109 -5.54 5.37 8.90
CA THR A 109 -5.33 5.66 10.32
C THR A 109 -4.35 4.65 10.90
N PRO A 110 -3.20 5.09 11.44
CA PRO A 110 -2.24 4.20 12.11
C PRO A 110 -2.92 3.38 13.21
N SER A 111 -2.57 2.10 13.28
CA SER A 111 -2.85 1.27 14.45
C SER A 111 -1.73 1.46 15.49
N GLU A 112 -1.83 0.84 16.67
CA GLU A 112 -0.75 0.89 17.65
C GLU A 112 0.55 0.31 17.05
N TRP A 113 1.70 0.90 17.39
CA TRP A 113 3.07 0.49 16.98
C TRP A 113 3.44 0.69 15.49
N ASN A 114 3.37 1.93 14.98
CA ASN A 114 3.95 2.30 13.68
C ASN A 114 5.23 3.15 13.85
N ASP A 115 6.32 2.69 13.24
CA ASP A 115 7.67 3.30 13.31
C ASP A 115 7.87 4.41 12.25
N SER A 116 7.01 4.49 11.23
CA SER A 116 7.09 5.47 10.13
C SER A 116 5.83 6.34 10.07
N ARG A 117 5.98 7.66 10.02
CA ARG A 117 4.88 8.64 10.11
C ARG A 117 5.09 9.85 9.22
N GLU A 118 4.80 9.75 7.93
CA GLU A 118 4.74 10.94 7.06
C GLU A 118 3.59 10.94 6.04
N PHE A 119 2.66 9.97 6.08
CA PHE A 119 1.52 9.95 5.16
C PHE A 119 0.22 9.55 5.85
N ASN A 120 -0.90 10.01 5.28
CA ASN A 120 -2.26 9.69 5.74
C ASN A 120 -3.18 9.28 4.58
N VAL A 121 -2.64 9.17 3.37
CA VAL A 121 -3.34 8.70 2.18
C VAL A 121 -2.48 7.69 1.44
N ILE A 122 -3.13 6.60 1.00
CA ILE A 122 -2.61 5.66 0.01
C ILE A 122 -3.49 5.75 -1.23
N SER A 123 -2.88 6.00 -2.38
CA SER A 123 -3.53 5.91 -3.68
C SER A 123 -2.96 4.73 -4.47
N ILE A 124 -3.83 3.93 -5.08
CA ILE A 124 -3.46 2.78 -5.91
C ILE A 124 -4.03 2.97 -7.31
N THR A 125 -3.15 3.09 -8.31
CA THR A 125 -3.49 3.38 -9.70
C THR A 125 -3.16 2.19 -10.61
N LYS A 126 -4.11 1.79 -11.47
CA LYS A 126 -3.90 0.82 -12.56
C LYS A 126 -2.94 1.41 -13.60
N MET A 127 -1.93 0.65 -14.02
CA MET A 127 -1.06 1.00 -15.15
C MET A 127 -1.65 0.61 -16.51
#